data_AF-G3AFN9-F1
#
_entry.id   AF-G3AFN9-F1
#
_cell.length_a   1.000
_cell.length_b   1.000
_cell.length_c   1.000
_cell.angle_alpha   90.00
_cell.angle_beta   90.00
_cell.angle_gamma   90.00
#
_symmetry.space_group_name_H-M   'P 1'
#
loop_
_entity.id
_entity.type
_entity.pdbx_description
1 polymer ?
#
loop_
_entity_poly.entity_id
_entity_poly.type
_entity_poly.pdbx_seq_one_letter_code
_entity_poly.pdbx_strand_id
1 'polypeptide(L)'
;MGFINPGKSLKKRKLRQSTSITTSASTSEVEYRHKSITNHLTFVDLPNCIIRRIFIEAGPGNNIPLMNKSLRRMLKFDKEYVSEGYWDNLSLVLDMVRKFYAFNLNERLDFDVITKKMEYYTRVISYYKTRCPQNINYKRLVRNHDILRRICLEYTKNAWVLLDKVLSNNFISNRLLDFFTSKYLVGASEESVCKFMTRAEVLFMQKLRLRVVRFKFAEMAMDSAQLANDADSTTIDYNASMEEIVKLVDEWNVNNRSEENIDNPRLSYYDDEKLPVKEIPYQFSFIFDDGFLVAPVDPPSMFRIPATILGNGINSIQKFQLVQRLLLLHPDSLGPVDVILSKTFRHLQPDHIHNFPYRELPVGSIIPQLLSHTQTTGPCFGDVIIDMFRLFDSYTKIDYSIYGDNVDGDTIVQDLSKGCFLLLAFYFTRHTNVDSRPFWTEAIKLRNIQLTQVLSTFEPNPEYDILHNFHRT
;
A
#
# COMPACT_ATOMS: atom_id res chain seq x y z
N MET A 1 -0.55 -51.55 -10.15
CA MET A 1 -0.57 -50.23 -9.49
C MET A 1 -1.43 -50.31 -8.24
N GLY A 2 -1.10 -49.60 -7.16
CA GLY A 2 -1.86 -49.61 -5.91
C GLY A 2 -1.67 -48.31 -5.13
N PHE A 3 -2.76 -47.77 -4.60
CA PHE A 3 -2.77 -46.46 -3.93
C PHE A 3 -2.27 -46.55 -2.47
N ILE A 4 -1.55 -45.52 -2.03
CA ILE A 4 -1.24 -45.32 -0.60
C ILE A 4 -2.30 -44.38 -0.01
N ASN A 5 -3.11 -44.90 0.92
CA ASN A 5 -4.15 -44.10 1.59
C ASN A 5 -3.53 -43.07 2.56
N PRO A 6 -3.88 -41.78 2.47
CA PRO A 6 -3.47 -40.78 3.45
C PRO A 6 -4.34 -40.89 4.72
N GLY A 7 -3.73 -41.10 5.90
CA GLY A 7 -4.49 -41.03 7.16
C GLY A 7 -4.03 -41.89 8.34
N LYS A 8 -2.75 -41.83 8.74
CA LYS A 8 -2.34 -42.31 10.09
C LYS A 8 -1.38 -41.31 10.75
N SER A 9 -1.77 -40.82 11.92
CA SER A 9 -0.96 -39.90 12.74
C SER A 9 0.22 -40.62 13.39
N LEU A 10 1.41 -39.99 13.34
CA LEU A 10 2.62 -40.49 13.99
C LEU A 10 2.50 -40.37 15.53
N LYS A 11 2.10 -41.47 16.18
CA LYS A 11 2.05 -41.56 17.65
C LYS A 11 3.44 -41.31 18.25
N LYS A 12 3.58 -40.20 19.01
CA LYS A 12 4.79 -39.87 19.78
C LYS A 12 5.12 -40.99 20.78
N ARG A 13 6.20 -41.74 20.55
CA ARG A 13 6.72 -42.73 21.50
C ARG A 13 7.43 -42.02 22.65
N LYS A 14 6.80 -41.92 23.82
CA LYS A 14 7.50 -41.54 25.06
C LYS A 14 8.54 -42.62 25.38
N LEU A 15 9.82 -42.25 25.42
CA LEU A 15 10.86 -43.11 25.98
C LEU A 15 10.73 -43.07 27.51
N ARG A 16 10.70 -44.23 28.18
CA ARG A 16 10.72 -44.31 29.65
C ARG A 16 12.17 -44.21 30.12
N GLN A 17 12.39 -43.48 31.22
CA GLN A 17 13.60 -43.62 32.02
C GLN A 17 13.55 -44.94 32.81
N SER A 18 14.72 -45.55 33.00
CA SER A 18 14.96 -46.59 34.02
C SER A 18 16.40 -46.51 34.52
N THR A 19 16.54 -46.08 35.77
CA THR A 19 17.71 -46.28 36.65
C THR A 19 17.98 -47.80 36.86
N SER A 20 19.17 -48.28 37.24
CA SER A 20 20.47 -47.64 37.55
C SER A 20 21.55 -48.71 37.84
N ILE A 21 22.85 -48.32 37.81
CA ILE A 21 24.00 -48.96 38.54
C ILE A 21 24.45 -50.35 38.00
N THR A 22 25.72 -50.64 37.67
CA THR A 22 26.99 -49.87 37.43
C THR A 22 27.77 -50.60 36.28
N THR A 23 29.10 -50.77 36.08
CA THR A 23 30.36 -50.50 36.84
C THR A 23 31.60 -50.52 35.90
N SER A 24 32.72 -49.98 36.40
CA SER A 24 34.14 -50.27 36.04
C SER A 24 34.69 -50.02 34.62
N ALA A 25 35.71 -49.14 34.59
CA ALA A 25 36.98 -49.26 33.84
C ALA A 25 37.04 -48.97 32.32
N SER A 26 37.09 -47.67 32.00
CA SER A 26 38.18 -47.03 31.21
C SER A 26 38.72 -47.67 29.92
N THR A 27 38.64 -46.92 28.81
CA THR A 27 39.84 -46.56 28.03
C THR A 27 39.67 -45.21 27.33
N SER A 28 40.62 -44.30 27.56
CA SER A 28 40.98 -43.11 26.77
C SER A 28 39.91 -42.45 25.89
N GLU A 29 39.43 -41.28 26.31
CA GLU A 29 38.86 -40.28 25.41
C GLU A 29 39.93 -39.83 24.39
N VAL A 30 39.76 -40.18 23.12
CA VAL A 30 40.41 -39.41 22.04
C VAL A 30 39.61 -38.13 21.90
N GLU A 31 40.04 -37.07 22.59
CA GLU A 31 39.44 -35.73 22.50
C GLU A 31 39.64 -35.19 21.07
N TYR A 32 38.76 -35.60 20.15
CA TYR A 32 38.64 -35.03 18.82
C TYR A 32 38.17 -33.58 18.95
N ARG A 33 39.13 -32.68 19.23
CA ARG A 33 39.02 -31.25 19.00
C ARG A 33 38.86 -31.00 17.51
N HIS A 34 37.66 -31.24 16.99
CA HIS A 34 37.16 -30.50 15.86
C HIS A 34 37.27 -29.01 16.21
N LYS A 35 38.35 -28.37 15.75
CA LYS A 35 38.39 -26.92 15.61
C LYS A 35 37.11 -26.54 14.89
N SER A 36 36.28 -25.70 15.49
CA SER A 36 35.00 -25.26 14.94
C SER A 36 35.20 -24.29 13.77
N ILE A 37 35.82 -24.77 12.70
CA ILE A 37 35.92 -24.12 11.39
C ILE A 37 34.87 -24.76 10.46
N THR A 38 33.63 -24.83 10.96
CA THR A 38 32.49 -24.77 10.06
C THR A 38 32.19 -23.30 9.87
N ASN A 39 32.52 -22.75 8.71
CA ASN A 39 31.86 -21.54 8.23
C ASN A 39 30.37 -21.88 8.18
N HIS A 40 29.61 -21.41 9.17
CA HIS A 40 28.19 -21.68 9.22
C HIS A 40 27.55 -20.99 8.01
N LEU A 41 26.97 -21.77 7.10
CA LEU A 41 26.12 -21.27 6.02
C LEU A 41 25.06 -20.36 6.63
N THR A 42 25.27 -19.07 6.49
CA THR A 42 24.35 -18.05 6.95
C THR A 42 23.15 -18.02 6.00
N PHE A 43 22.09 -17.33 6.40
CA PHE A 43 20.94 -17.20 5.50
C PHE A 43 21.26 -16.31 4.27
N VAL A 44 22.34 -15.52 4.31
CA VAL A 44 22.88 -14.73 3.20
C VAL A 44 23.57 -15.61 2.15
N ASP A 45 24.12 -16.76 2.54
CA ASP A 45 24.82 -17.69 1.63
C ASP A 45 23.85 -18.55 0.78
N LEU A 46 22.53 -18.42 0.96
CA LEU A 46 21.53 -19.14 0.19
C LEU A 46 21.16 -18.41 -1.11
N PRO A 47 21.12 -19.10 -2.26
CA PRO A 47 20.65 -18.51 -3.51
C PRO A 47 19.26 -17.87 -3.41
N ASN A 48 19.10 -16.65 -3.94
CA ASN A 48 17.86 -15.87 -3.83
C ASN A 48 16.61 -16.58 -4.39
N CYS A 49 16.77 -17.59 -5.26
CA CYS A 49 15.69 -18.44 -5.76
C CYS A 49 15.16 -19.44 -4.72
N ILE A 50 16.03 -19.95 -3.82
CA ILE A 50 15.62 -20.78 -2.68
C ILE A 50 14.94 -19.88 -1.63
N ILE A 51 15.49 -18.69 -1.39
CA ILE A 51 14.90 -17.69 -0.48
C ILE A 51 13.51 -17.26 -0.98
N ARG A 52 13.34 -16.97 -2.28
CA ARG A 52 12.03 -16.72 -2.91
C ARG A 52 11.03 -17.84 -2.63
N ARG A 53 11.46 -19.11 -2.73
CA ARG A 53 10.61 -20.27 -2.44
C ARG A 53 10.18 -20.37 -0.97
N ILE A 54 11.04 -19.98 -0.03
CA ILE A 54 10.75 -20.06 1.41
C ILE A 54 9.89 -18.87 1.89
N PHE A 55 9.97 -17.70 1.24
CA PHE A 55 9.34 -16.46 1.74
C PHE A 55 8.28 -15.82 0.83
N ILE A 56 8.43 -15.93 -0.49
CA ILE A 56 7.59 -15.24 -1.48
C ILE A 56 6.55 -16.20 -2.09
N GLU A 57 6.94 -17.44 -2.38
CA GLU A 57 6.03 -18.50 -2.84
C GLU A 57 5.33 -19.20 -1.66
N ALA A 58 5.83 -18.99 -0.43
CA ALA A 58 5.20 -19.42 0.83
C ALA A 58 4.14 -18.40 1.31
N GLY A 59 3.06 -18.27 0.53
CA GLY A 59 1.96 -17.34 0.84
C GLY A 59 1.28 -17.58 2.19
N PRO A 60 0.49 -16.61 2.69
CA PRO A 60 -0.21 -16.70 3.98
C PRO A 60 -1.13 -17.93 4.03
N GLY A 61 -0.74 -18.93 4.83
CA GLY A 61 -1.41 -20.22 4.95
C GLY A 61 -0.53 -21.44 4.60
N ASN A 62 0.63 -21.25 3.97
CA ASN A 62 1.50 -22.37 3.59
C ASN A 62 2.38 -22.86 4.76
N ASN A 63 2.03 -24.02 5.34
CA ASN A 63 2.74 -24.66 6.45
C ASN A 63 4.04 -25.38 6.02
N ILE A 64 4.95 -24.68 5.32
CA ILE A 64 6.24 -25.27 4.91
C ILE A 64 7.06 -25.63 6.17
N PRO A 65 7.34 -26.92 6.45
CA PRO A 65 7.94 -27.34 7.74
C PRO A 65 9.39 -26.87 7.96
N LEU A 66 10.01 -26.29 6.93
CA LEU A 66 11.40 -25.83 6.91
C LEU A 66 11.61 -24.46 7.57
N MET A 67 10.54 -23.70 7.85
CA MET A 67 10.59 -22.53 8.75
C MET A 67 10.69 -22.97 10.22
N ASN A 68 11.79 -23.66 10.55
CA ASN A 68 12.22 -23.99 11.91
C ASN A 68 12.19 -22.72 12.79
N LYS A 69 11.88 -22.87 14.08
CA LYS A 69 12.04 -21.80 15.09
C LYS A 69 13.44 -21.18 15.04
N SER A 70 14.48 -21.97 14.72
CA SER A 70 15.83 -21.48 14.48
C SER A 70 15.92 -20.50 13.30
N LEU A 71 15.25 -20.78 12.18
CA LEU A 71 15.25 -19.90 11.01
C LEU A 71 14.51 -18.59 11.30
N ARG A 72 13.35 -18.66 11.98
CA ARG A 72 12.64 -17.46 12.47
C ARG A 72 13.51 -16.61 13.40
N ARG A 73 14.25 -17.21 14.33
CA ARG A 73 15.19 -16.51 15.23
C ARG A 73 16.37 -15.88 14.49
N MET A 74 17.02 -16.62 13.58
CA MET A 74 18.16 -16.11 12.80
C MET A 74 17.79 -14.85 12.02
N LEU A 75 16.57 -14.82 11.46
CA LEU A 75 16.05 -13.67 10.72
C LEU A 75 15.70 -12.45 11.60
N LYS A 76 15.61 -12.62 12.92
CA LYS A 76 15.21 -11.56 13.89
C LYS A 76 13.98 -10.77 13.42
N PHE A 77 12.98 -11.44 12.85
CA PHE A 77 11.67 -10.83 12.53
C PHE A 77 10.78 -10.72 13.78
N ASP A 78 11.38 -10.35 14.90
CA ASP A 78 10.69 -10.15 16.16
C ASP A 78 9.96 -8.80 16.11
N LYS A 79 8.63 -8.87 16.17
CA LYS A 79 7.74 -7.68 16.16
C LYS A 79 7.93 -6.79 17.40
N GLU A 80 8.63 -7.30 18.39
CA GLU A 80 8.90 -6.71 19.70
C GLU A 80 10.37 -6.26 19.85
N TYR A 81 11.15 -6.20 18.76
CA TYR A 81 12.57 -5.80 18.85
C TYR A 81 12.73 -4.29 19.11
N VAL A 82 12.71 -3.91 20.39
CA VAL A 82 12.94 -2.55 20.89
C VAL A 82 14.41 -2.16 20.68
N SER A 83 14.63 -1.30 19.67
CA SER A 83 15.80 -0.42 19.42
C SER A 83 17.23 -1.00 19.40
N GLU A 84 18.14 -0.27 18.74
CA GLU A 84 19.61 -0.37 18.77
C GLU A 84 20.31 -1.68 18.31
N GLY A 85 19.61 -2.82 18.21
CA GLY A 85 20.20 -4.07 17.72
C GLY A 85 20.56 -4.05 16.23
N TYR A 86 21.78 -4.50 15.89
CA TYR A 86 22.20 -4.84 14.51
C TYR A 86 21.29 -5.95 13.96
N TRP A 87 20.84 -5.78 12.71
CA TRP A 87 19.81 -6.60 12.08
C TRP A 87 20.43 -7.45 10.96
N ASP A 88 20.91 -8.64 11.33
CA ASP A 88 21.91 -9.41 10.56
C ASP A 88 21.49 -9.82 9.14
N ASN A 89 20.19 -9.75 8.83
CA ASN A 89 19.63 -10.13 7.54
C ASN A 89 18.96 -8.95 6.80
N LEU A 90 19.10 -7.70 7.27
CA LEU A 90 18.48 -6.53 6.63
C LEU A 90 18.96 -6.37 5.17
N SER A 91 20.26 -6.54 4.91
CA SER A 91 20.84 -6.49 3.56
C SER A 91 20.13 -7.46 2.61
N LEU A 92 19.96 -8.70 3.03
CA LEU A 92 19.30 -9.75 2.27
C LEU A 92 17.80 -9.49 2.05
N VAL A 93 17.11 -8.94 3.05
CA VAL A 93 15.70 -8.52 2.91
C VAL A 93 15.58 -7.37 1.92
N LEU A 94 16.48 -6.39 1.96
CA LEU A 94 16.53 -5.32 0.97
C LEU A 94 16.86 -5.85 -0.43
N ASP A 95 17.77 -6.82 -0.57
CA ASP A 95 18.04 -7.48 -1.86
C ASP A 95 16.86 -8.32 -2.37
N MET A 96 16.08 -8.96 -1.50
CA MET A 96 14.81 -9.59 -1.89
C MET A 96 13.79 -8.56 -2.38
N VAL A 97 13.65 -7.44 -1.66
CA VAL A 97 12.70 -6.37 -2.00
C VAL A 97 13.10 -5.70 -3.31
N ARG A 98 14.38 -5.31 -3.45
CA ARG A 98 15.03 -4.84 -4.68
C ARG A 98 14.80 -5.78 -5.87
N LYS A 99 14.96 -7.09 -5.69
CA LYS A 99 14.93 -8.08 -6.79
C LYS A 99 13.53 -8.57 -7.19
N PHE A 100 12.55 -8.51 -6.30
CA PHE A 100 11.22 -9.11 -6.54
C PHE A 100 10.04 -8.15 -6.36
N TYR A 101 10.23 -6.98 -5.75
CA TYR A 101 9.16 -6.05 -5.41
C TYR A 101 9.41 -4.60 -5.84
N ALA A 102 10.67 -4.15 -5.99
CA ALA A 102 10.99 -2.83 -6.54
C ALA A 102 10.88 -2.82 -8.06
N PHE A 103 10.20 -1.81 -8.61
CA PHE A 103 10.03 -1.63 -10.06
C PHE A 103 10.32 -0.19 -10.48
N ASN A 104 10.90 -0.06 -11.67
CA ASN A 104 11.16 1.22 -12.31
C ASN A 104 9.96 1.61 -13.20
N LEU A 105 9.32 2.73 -12.91
CA LEU A 105 8.25 3.29 -13.73
C LEU A 105 8.75 3.80 -15.09
N ASN A 106 10.06 3.91 -15.26
CA ASN A 106 10.72 4.28 -16.51
C ASN A 106 11.27 3.07 -17.28
N GLU A 107 10.90 1.82 -16.94
CA GLU A 107 11.32 0.58 -17.65
C GLU A 107 11.00 0.60 -19.17
N ARG A 108 10.08 1.46 -19.61
CA ARG A 108 9.72 1.70 -21.01
C ARG A 108 10.33 2.96 -21.64
N LEU A 109 11.18 3.70 -20.92
CA LEU A 109 11.83 4.92 -21.40
C LEU A 109 13.34 4.70 -21.60
N ASP A 110 13.80 4.84 -22.84
CA ASP A 110 15.23 4.96 -23.13
C ASP A 110 15.67 6.42 -22.94
N PHE A 111 16.33 6.72 -21.82
CA PHE A 111 16.79 8.07 -21.50
C PHE A 111 17.96 8.54 -22.38
N ASP A 112 18.75 7.65 -22.97
CA ASP A 112 19.85 8.04 -23.86
C ASP A 112 19.30 8.50 -25.22
N VAL A 113 18.28 7.80 -25.74
CA VAL A 113 17.51 8.19 -26.91
C VAL A 113 16.75 9.51 -26.64
N ILE A 114 16.08 9.63 -25.50
CA ILE A 114 15.40 10.88 -25.10
C ILE A 114 16.39 12.04 -25.04
N THR A 115 17.59 11.84 -24.48
CA THR A 115 18.61 12.89 -24.36
C THR A 115 19.10 13.37 -25.71
N LYS A 116 19.53 12.45 -26.61
CA LYS A 116 19.93 12.79 -27.99
C LYS A 116 18.83 13.55 -28.74
N LYS A 117 17.58 13.10 -28.60
CA LYS A 117 16.41 13.74 -29.22
C LYS A 117 16.15 15.14 -28.65
N MET A 118 16.37 15.36 -27.35
CA MET A 118 16.33 16.69 -26.71
C MET A 118 17.47 17.59 -27.19
N GLU A 119 18.67 17.06 -27.41
CA GLU A 119 19.82 17.81 -27.95
C GLU A 119 19.58 18.23 -29.41
N TYR A 120 18.95 17.38 -30.23
CA TYR A 120 18.47 17.75 -31.56
C TYR A 120 17.50 18.93 -31.51
N TYR A 121 16.44 18.86 -30.70
CA TYR A 121 15.51 20.01 -30.58
C TYR A 121 16.18 21.26 -29.97
N THR A 122 17.22 21.10 -29.15
CA THR A 122 18.03 22.24 -28.67
C THR A 122 18.77 22.93 -29.81
N ARG A 123 19.33 22.14 -30.76
CA ARG A 123 19.95 22.67 -31.98
C ARG A 123 18.93 23.36 -32.89
N VAL A 124 17.76 22.77 -33.08
CA VAL A 124 16.64 23.36 -33.86
C VAL A 124 16.18 24.69 -33.25
N ILE A 125 15.93 24.74 -31.94
CA ILE A 125 15.59 25.98 -31.22
C ILE A 125 16.68 27.05 -31.41
N SER A 126 17.96 26.67 -31.29
CA SER A 126 19.09 27.61 -31.45
C SER A 126 19.18 28.19 -32.87
N TYR A 127 18.84 27.40 -33.90
CA TYR A 127 18.79 27.82 -35.30
C TYR A 127 17.66 28.81 -35.57
N TYR A 128 16.45 28.55 -35.07
CA TYR A 128 15.30 29.43 -35.29
C TYR A 128 15.30 30.69 -34.39
N LYS A 129 15.94 30.64 -33.22
CA LYS A 129 16.11 31.78 -32.30
C LYS A 129 16.74 33.02 -32.95
N THR A 130 17.65 32.83 -33.91
CA THR A 130 18.32 33.93 -34.63
C THR A 130 17.57 34.39 -35.87
N ARG A 131 16.54 33.65 -36.31
CA ARG A 131 15.82 33.89 -37.58
C ARG A 131 14.40 34.40 -37.39
N CYS A 132 13.63 33.75 -36.53
CA CYS A 132 12.20 34.02 -36.34
C CYS A 132 11.76 34.01 -34.86
N PRO A 133 12.46 34.69 -33.93
CA PRO A 133 12.20 34.60 -32.49
C PRO A 133 10.79 35.05 -32.04
N GLN A 134 10.05 35.74 -32.91
CA GLN A 134 8.67 36.16 -32.63
C GLN A 134 7.59 35.19 -33.12
N ASN A 135 7.93 34.21 -33.98
CA ASN A 135 6.99 33.24 -34.53
C ASN A 135 6.33 32.42 -33.41
N ILE A 136 5.03 32.16 -33.52
CA ILE A 136 4.23 31.45 -32.52
C ILE A 136 4.73 30.01 -32.34
N ASN A 137 5.01 29.30 -33.43
CA ASN A 137 5.45 27.90 -33.40
C ASN A 137 6.88 27.78 -32.80
N TYR A 138 7.73 28.80 -32.96
CA TYR A 138 9.01 28.88 -32.24
C TYR A 138 8.80 29.02 -30.72
N LYS A 139 7.85 29.86 -30.28
CA LYS A 139 7.50 30.01 -28.86
C LYS A 139 6.87 28.72 -28.29
N ARG A 140 6.03 28.03 -29.06
CA ARG A 140 5.47 26.71 -28.71
C ARG A 140 6.58 25.65 -28.57
N LEU A 141 7.49 25.56 -29.54
CA LEU A 141 8.63 24.65 -29.53
C LEU A 141 9.51 24.82 -28.27
N VAL A 142 9.82 26.06 -27.90
CA VAL A 142 10.58 26.39 -26.68
C VAL A 142 9.81 25.97 -25.42
N ARG A 143 8.52 26.32 -25.29
CA ARG A 143 7.69 25.92 -24.12
C ARG A 143 7.58 24.40 -24.01
N ASN A 144 7.38 23.69 -25.13
CA ASN A 144 7.30 22.23 -25.18
C ASN A 144 8.62 21.56 -24.77
N HIS A 145 9.77 22.09 -25.20
CA HIS A 145 11.09 21.61 -24.79
C HIS A 145 11.34 21.79 -23.29
N ASP A 146 11.02 22.98 -22.75
CA ASP A 146 11.17 23.27 -21.31
C ASP A 146 10.16 22.52 -20.43
N ILE A 147 8.98 22.16 -20.95
CA ILE A 147 8.04 21.24 -20.27
C ILE A 147 8.62 19.82 -20.27
N LEU A 148 9.03 19.29 -21.43
CA LEU A 148 9.54 17.92 -21.51
C LEU A 148 10.81 17.72 -20.66
N ARG A 149 11.69 18.73 -20.58
CA ARG A 149 12.85 18.70 -19.66
C ARG A 149 12.42 18.57 -18.20
N ARG A 150 11.36 19.27 -17.77
CA ARG A 150 10.80 19.19 -16.41
C ARG A 150 10.18 17.81 -16.14
N ILE A 151 9.38 17.29 -17.07
CA ILE A 151 8.77 15.96 -16.98
C ILE A 151 9.85 14.86 -16.85
N CYS A 152 10.89 14.89 -17.68
CA CYS A 152 11.97 13.89 -17.62
C CYS A 152 12.77 13.96 -16.31
N LEU A 153 13.01 15.16 -15.77
CA LEU A 153 13.64 15.35 -14.45
C LEU A 153 12.79 14.73 -13.34
N GLU A 154 11.48 15.00 -13.34
CA GLU A 154 10.55 14.47 -12.35
C GLU A 154 10.43 12.94 -12.44
N TYR A 155 10.32 12.39 -13.66
CA TYR A 155 10.29 10.95 -13.88
C TYR A 155 11.55 10.25 -13.38
N THR A 156 12.72 10.90 -13.45
CA THR A 156 13.98 10.39 -12.91
C THR A 156 13.97 10.37 -11.38
N LYS A 157 13.50 11.45 -10.72
CA LYS A 157 13.36 11.51 -9.25
C LYS A 157 12.33 10.50 -8.73
N ASN A 158 11.17 10.44 -9.38
CA ASN A 158 10.03 9.60 -9.03
C ASN A 158 10.06 8.27 -9.83
N ALA A 159 11.23 7.67 -10.03
CA ALA A 159 11.39 6.48 -10.86
C ALA A 159 10.95 5.17 -10.19
N TRP A 160 11.10 5.04 -8.88
CA TRP A 160 11.05 3.73 -8.20
C TRP A 160 9.88 3.57 -7.22
N VAL A 161 9.16 2.46 -7.37
CA VAL A 161 8.00 2.08 -6.55
C VAL A 161 8.10 0.63 -6.09
N LEU A 162 7.32 0.27 -5.06
CA LEU A 162 7.21 -1.09 -4.54
C LEU A 162 5.88 -1.73 -4.94
N LEU A 163 5.89 -3.03 -5.25
CA LEU A 163 4.66 -3.79 -5.38
C LEU A 163 3.96 -3.94 -4.02
N ASP A 164 2.67 -3.63 -4.00
CA ASP A 164 1.70 -3.88 -2.92
C ASP A 164 1.92 -5.23 -2.19
N LYS A 165 2.20 -6.28 -2.97
CA LYS A 165 2.46 -7.66 -2.50
C LYS A 165 3.63 -7.77 -1.53
N VAL A 166 4.51 -6.77 -1.41
CA VAL A 166 5.57 -6.76 -0.40
C VAL A 166 4.96 -6.74 1.01
N LEU A 167 3.85 -6.02 1.21
CA LEU A 167 3.15 -5.89 2.48
C LEU A 167 2.38 -7.17 2.90
N SER A 168 2.24 -8.14 1.99
CA SER A 168 1.66 -9.46 2.27
C SER A 168 2.65 -10.42 2.93
N ASN A 169 3.94 -10.05 3.07
CA ASN A 169 4.95 -10.87 3.72
C ASN A 169 4.84 -10.84 5.26
N ASN A 170 5.04 -12.01 5.89
CA ASN A 170 4.98 -12.17 7.35
C ASN A 170 6.06 -11.39 8.14
N PHE A 171 7.06 -10.83 7.46
CA PHE A 171 8.20 -10.12 8.05
C PHE A 171 8.07 -8.59 8.07
N ILE A 172 6.96 -8.04 7.57
CA ILE A 172 6.74 -6.60 7.47
C ILE A 172 6.51 -5.99 8.86
N SER A 173 7.21 -4.89 9.14
CA SER A 173 7.21 -4.15 10.40
C SER A 173 7.50 -2.67 10.16
N ASN A 174 7.22 -1.80 11.15
CA ASN A 174 7.54 -0.37 11.06
C ASN A 174 9.01 -0.13 10.72
N ARG A 175 9.93 -0.82 11.42
CA ARG A 175 11.38 -0.73 11.19
C ARG A 175 11.80 -1.16 9.78
N LEU A 176 11.04 -2.03 9.11
CA LEU A 176 11.31 -2.37 7.71
C LEU A 176 10.80 -1.30 6.73
N LEU A 177 9.67 -0.64 7.06
CA LEU A 177 9.16 0.49 6.28
C LEU A 177 10.09 1.73 6.35
N ASP A 178 10.95 1.85 7.38
CA ASP A 178 12.03 2.85 7.40
C ASP A 178 13.06 2.64 6.28
N PHE A 179 13.36 1.39 5.92
CA PHE A 179 14.35 1.07 4.88
C PHE A 179 13.73 0.95 3.48
N PHE A 180 12.43 1.23 3.31
CA PHE A 180 11.75 1.23 2.01
C PHE A 180 11.88 2.59 1.31
N THR A 181 13.11 3.11 1.25
CA THR A 181 13.47 4.32 0.49
C THR A 181 14.29 3.98 -0.75
N SER A 182 14.18 4.81 -1.78
CA SER A 182 14.92 4.72 -3.04
C SER A 182 16.44 4.63 -2.84
N LYS A 183 16.97 5.37 -1.86
CA LYS A 183 18.37 5.33 -1.43
C LYS A 183 18.82 3.94 -1.00
N TYR A 184 18.12 3.27 -0.08
CA TYR A 184 18.45 1.91 0.33
C TYR A 184 18.16 0.87 -0.76
N LEU A 185 17.03 1.02 -1.46
CA LEU A 185 16.56 0.00 -2.40
C LEU A 185 17.29 -0.01 -3.73
N VAL A 186 17.78 1.13 -4.24
CA VAL A 186 18.46 1.21 -5.55
C VAL A 186 19.69 2.13 -5.60
N GLY A 187 20.16 2.65 -4.45
CA GLY A 187 21.35 3.51 -4.40
C GLY A 187 21.12 4.93 -4.92
N ALA A 188 19.88 5.43 -4.86
CA ALA A 188 19.55 6.81 -5.23
C ALA A 188 20.29 7.84 -4.35
N SER A 189 20.64 8.99 -4.93
CA SER A 189 21.33 10.08 -4.24
C SER A 189 20.45 10.83 -3.25
N GLU A 190 19.15 10.95 -3.54
CA GLU A 190 18.14 11.54 -2.68
C GLU A 190 17.35 10.44 -1.95
N GLU A 191 16.95 10.70 -0.70
CA GLU A 191 16.16 9.77 0.09
C GLU A 191 14.65 10.06 -0.07
N SER A 192 13.98 9.26 -0.90
CA SER A 192 12.53 9.31 -1.08
C SER A 192 11.88 7.98 -0.71
N VAL A 193 10.76 8.00 0.03
CA VAL A 193 10.01 6.78 0.37
C VAL A 193 9.34 6.24 -0.89
N CYS A 194 9.50 4.94 -1.16
CA CYS A 194 8.88 4.32 -2.33
C CYS A 194 7.37 4.13 -2.12
N LYS A 195 6.55 4.76 -2.98
CA LYS A 195 5.10 4.50 -3.06
C LYS A 195 4.84 3.00 -3.32
N PHE A 196 3.81 2.44 -2.69
CA PHE A 196 3.24 1.14 -3.04
C PHE A 196 2.30 1.25 -4.24
N MET A 197 2.35 0.28 -5.16
CA MET A 197 1.49 0.17 -6.33
C MET A 197 1.17 -1.30 -6.63
N THR A 198 -0.02 -1.58 -7.15
CA THR A 198 -0.32 -2.88 -7.77
C THR A 198 0.48 -3.07 -9.06
N ARG A 199 0.63 -4.31 -9.55
CA ARG A 199 1.28 -4.56 -10.85
C ARG A 199 0.55 -3.91 -12.04
N ALA A 200 -0.77 -3.71 -11.91
CA ALA A 200 -1.59 -2.96 -12.85
C ALA A 200 -1.19 -1.48 -12.88
N GLU A 201 -1.11 -0.82 -11.72
CA GLU A 201 -0.68 0.59 -11.59
C GLU A 201 0.74 0.78 -12.15
N VAL A 202 1.69 -0.11 -11.83
CA VAL A 202 3.05 -0.06 -12.39
C VAL A 202 3.03 -0.10 -13.92
N LEU A 203 2.29 -1.04 -14.53
CA LEU A 203 2.19 -1.18 -15.98
C LEU A 203 1.51 0.04 -16.64
N PHE A 204 0.45 0.55 -16.02
CA PHE A 204 -0.26 1.74 -16.50
C PHE A 204 0.63 2.99 -16.45
N MET A 205 1.35 3.20 -15.35
CA MET A 205 2.28 4.32 -15.22
C MET A 205 3.44 4.21 -16.22
N GLN A 206 3.99 3.01 -16.45
CA GLN A 206 5.00 2.79 -17.50
C GLN A 206 4.47 3.16 -18.91
N LYS A 207 3.21 2.83 -19.23
CA LYS A 207 2.58 3.24 -20.51
C LYS A 207 2.31 4.74 -20.56
N LEU A 208 1.78 5.33 -19.48
CA LEU A 208 1.46 6.75 -19.38
C LEU A 208 2.71 7.62 -19.57
N ARG A 209 3.82 7.28 -18.90
CA ARG A 209 5.10 8.01 -19.03
C ARG A 209 5.64 7.98 -20.46
N LEU A 210 5.60 6.82 -21.13
CA LEU A 210 5.99 6.72 -22.54
C LEU A 210 5.05 7.50 -23.47
N ARG A 211 3.74 7.46 -23.23
CA ARG A 211 2.72 8.20 -24.00
C ARG A 211 2.90 9.72 -23.87
N VAL A 212 3.19 10.24 -22.66
CA VAL A 212 3.55 11.66 -22.43
C VAL A 212 4.79 12.06 -23.22
N VAL A 213 5.88 11.29 -23.10
CA VAL A 213 7.17 11.64 -23.74
C VAL A 213 7.03 11.62 -25.26
N ARG A 214 6.41 10.59 -25.85
CA ARG A 214 6.15 10.51 -27.30
C ARG A 214 5.25 11.62 -27.80
N PHE A 215 4.21 11.97 -27.03
CA PHE A 215 3.34 13.10 -27.36
C PHE A 215 4.13 14.42 -27.42
N LYS A 216 4.93 14.73 -26.40
CA LYS A 216 5.77 15.94 -26.38
C LYS A 216 6.77 16.02 -27.53
N PHE A 217 7.40 14.90 -27.91
CA PHE A 217 8.28 14.90 -29.08
C PHE A 217 7.53 15.09 -30.40
N ALA A 218 6.27 14.66 -30.50
CA ALA A 218 5.45 14.90 -31.68
C ALA A 218 4.99 16.37 -31.78
N GLU A 219 4.60 17.00 -30.67
CA GLU A 219 4.29 18.44 -30.64
C GLU A 219 5.48 19.28 -31.13
N MET A 220 6.69 19.01 -30.61
CA MET A 220 7.92 19.68 -31.07
C MET A 220 8.25 19.39 -32.53
N ALA A 221 7.89 18.20 -33.04
CA ALA A 221 8.09 17.86 -34.46
C ALA A 221 7.11 18.61 -35.38
N MET A 222 5.85 18.78 -34.96
CA MET A 222 4.86 19.60 -35.66
C MET A 222 5.25 21.09 -35.66
N ASP A 223 5.60 21.64 -34.49
CA ASP A 223 6.08 23.02 -34.35
C ASP A 223 7.31 23.26 -35.26
N SER A 224 8.27 22.32 -35.27
CA SER A 224 9.47 22.40 -36.11
C SER A 224 9.18 22.25 -37.61
N ALA A 225 8.18 21.48 -38.02
CA ALA A 225 7.81 21.32 -39.42
C ALA A 225 7.10 22.57 -39.96
N GLN A 226 6.26 23.21 -39.14
CA GLN A 226 5.62 24.49 -39.49
C GLN A 226 6.65 25.62 -39.63
N LEU A 227 7.69 25.65 -38.76
CA LEU A 227 8.84 26.55 -38.88
C LEU A 227 9.76 26.28 -40.09
N ALA A 228 9.68 25.09 -40.70
CA ALA A 228 10.45 24.76 -41.91
C ALA A 228 9.71 25.13 -43.20
N ASN A 229 8.37 25.21 -43.14
CA ASN A 229 7.50 25.42 -44.30
C ASN A 229 6.86 26.83 -44.34
N ASP A 230 7.22 27.72 -43.40
CA ASP A 230 6.60 29.04 -43.17
C ASP A 230 5.05 29.00 -43.16
N ALA A 231 4.49 27.91 -42.63
CA ALA A 231 3.05 27.63 -42.66
C ALA A 231 2.33 28.16 -41.41
N ASP A 232 1.13 28.73 -41.63
CA ASP A 232 0.23 29.13 -40.54
C ASP A 232 -0.18 27.92 -39.68
N SER A 233 -0.47 28.21 -38.42
CA SER A 233 -0.48 27.22 -37.35
C SER A 233 -1.59 26.17 -37.51
N THR A 234 -1.20 24.95 -37.90
CA THR A 234 -1.97 23.74 -37.60
C THR A 234 -1.77 23.42 -36.11
N THR A 235 -2.52 24.11 -35.24
CA THR A 235 -2.57 23.77 -33.82
C THR A 235 -3.23 22.40 -33.64
N ILE A 236 -2.72 21.60 -32.70
CA ILE A 236 -3.51 20.51 -32.14
C ILE A 236 -4.71 21.15 -31.44
N ASP A 237 -5.92 20.67 -31.74
CA ASP A 237 -7.10 21.09 -30.98
C ASP A 237 -7.17 20.29 -29.67
N TYR A 238 -6.76 20.93 -28.57
CA TYR A 238 -6.78 20.33 -27.25
C TYR A 238 -8.19 20.25 -26.64
N ASN A 239 -9.24 20.68 -27.36
CA ASN A 239 -10.65 20.44 -27.02
C ASN A 239 -11.17 19.08 -27.53
N ALA A 240 -10.44 18.41 -28.44
CA ALA A 240 -10.76 17.05 -28.89
C ALA A 240 -10.45 16.02 -27.78
N SER A 241 -10.94 14.78 -27.92
CA SER A 241 -10.63 13.74 -26.93
C SER A 241 -9.13 13.36 -26.98
N MET A 242 -8.57 12.91 -25.86
CA MET A 242 -7.14 12.57 -25.80
C MET A 242 -6.77 11.34 -26.66
N GLU A 243 -7.76 10.48 -26.96
CA GLU A 243 -7.64 9.41 -27.95
C GLU A 243 -7.54 9.96 -29.37
N GLU A 244 -8.29 11.00 -29.73
CA GLU A 244 -8.18 11.68 -31.03
C GLU A 244 -6.87 12.48 -31.14
N ILE A 245 -6.51 13.24 -30.10
CA ILE A 245 -5.25 14.00 -30.03
C ILE A 245 -4.03 13.08 -30.18
N VAL A 246 -4.05 11.91 -29.53
CA VAL A 246 -2.96 10.92 -29.64
C VAL A 246 -3.02 10.15 -30.96
N LYS A 247 -4.22 9.90 -31.52
CA LYS A 247 -4.36 9.34 -32.87
C LYS A 247 -3.78 10.29 -33.92
N LEU A 248 -4.07 11.59 -33.85
CA LEU A 248 -3.50 12.63 -34.73
C LEU A 248 -1.97 12.65 -34.63
N VAL A 249 -1.43 12.54 -33.42
CA VAL A 249 0.02 12.44 -33.19
C VAL A 249 0.62 11.14 -33.75
N ASP A 250 -0.03 9.99 -33.57
CA ASP A 250 0.43 8.72 -34.16
C ASP A 250 0.36 8.76 -35.70
N GLU A 251 -0.72 9.30 -36.28
CA GLU A 251 -0.88 9.46 -37.73
C GLU A 251 0.14 10.45 -38.31
N TRP A 252 0.41 11.57 -37.62
CA TRP A 252 1.50 12.48 -37.98
C TRP A 252 2.86 11.78 -37.96
N ASN A 253 3.15 10.96 -36.94
CA ASN A 253 4.38 10.16 -36.83
C ASN A 253 4.45 8.98 -37.82
N VAL A 254 3.34 8.56 -38.41
CA VAL A 254 3.30 7.55 -39.50
C VAL A 254 3.50 8.20 -40.85
N ASN A 255 2.89 9.36 -41.10
CA ASN A 255 2.95 10.05 -42.37
C ASN A 255 4.29 10.80 -42.57
N ASN A 256 4.88 11.33 -41.50
CA ASN A 256 6.17 12.04 -41.53
C ASN A 256 7.35 11.12 -41.15
N ARG A 257 7.30 9.84 -41.55
CA ARG A 257 8.40 8.88 -41.38
C ARG A 257 9.55 9.18 -42.33
N SER A 258 10.37 10.16 -41.98
CA SER A 258 11.73 10.24 -42.50
C SER A 258 12.56 9.02 -42.06
N GLU A 259 13.63 8.76 -42.81
CA GLU A 259 14.66 7.77 -42.48
C GLU A 259 15.31 8.08 -41.12
N GLU A 260 15.93 7.08 -40.50
CA GLU A 260 16.46 7.20 -39.14
C GLU A 260 17.70 8.10 -39.09
N ASN A 261 17.48 9.39 -38.84
CA ASN A 261 18.54 10.34 -38.56
C ASN A 261 19.17 10.02 -37.20
N ILE A 262 20.49 9.79 -37.21
CA ILE A 262 21.34 9.52 -36.04
C ILE A 262 21.15 10.57 -34.94
N ASP A 263 20.93 11.83 -35.32
CA ASP A 263 20.69 12.95 -34.40
C ASP A 263 19.26 12.97 -33.81
N ASN A 264 18.26 12.41 -34.51
CA ASN A 264 16.84 12.47 -34.12
C ASN A 264 16.25 11.05 -33.99
N PRO A 265 16.80 10.20 -33.10
CA PRO A 265 16.46 8.78 -33.01
C PRO A 265 14.99 8.53 -32.68
N ARG A 266 14.47 7.36 -33.09
CA ARG A 266 13.11 6.93 -32.77
C ARG A 266 13.02 6.42 -31.33
N LEU A 267 11.90 6.69 -30.66
CA LEU A 267 11.60 6.17 -29.33
C LEU A 267 11.07 4.74 -29.43
N SER A 268 11.25 3.97 -28.36
CA SER A 268 10.75 2.60 -28.23
C SER A 268 9.25 2.51 -28.48
N TYR A 269 8.85 1.41 -29.12
CA TYR A 269 7.47 1.03 -29.39
C TYR A 269 7.21 -0.35 -28.80
N TYR A 270 6.05 -0.53 -28.15
CA TYR A 270 5.59 -1.79 -27.60
C TYR A 270 4.18 -2.10 -28.10
N ASP A 271 3.97 -3.33 -28.60
CA ASP A 271 2.71 -3.75 -29.24
C ASP A 271 1.47 -3.61 -28.31
N ASP A 272 1.68 -3.64 -27.00
CA ASP A 272 0.61 -3.53 -26.01
C ASP A 272 0.27 -2.08 -25.62
N GLU A 273 0.93 -1.05 -26.16
CA GLU A 273 0.67 0.37 -25.83
C GLU A 273 -0.80 0.77 -25.96
N LYS A 274 -1.47 0.29 -27.02
CA LYS A 274 -2.86 0.59 -27.32
C LYS A 274 -3.86 -0.34 -26.61
N LEU A 275 -3.37 -1.36 -25.90
CA LEU A 275 -4.20 -2.28 -25.14
C LEU A 275 -4.47 -1.72 -23.73
N PRO A 276 -5.74 -1.54 -23.33
CA PRO A 276 -6.06 -1.07 -21.98
C PRO A 276 -5.55 -2.08 -20.93
N VAL A 277 -5.06 -1.56 -19.81
CA VAL A 277 -4.72 -2.39 -18.66
C VAL A 277 -6.04 -2.87 -18.06
N LYS A 278 -6.43 -4.12 -18.32
CA LYS A 278 -7.77 -4.70 -18.00
C LYS A 278 -8.23 -4.52 -16.55
N GLU A 279 -7.28 -4.29 -15.65
CA GLU A 279 -7.47 -4.17 -14.20
C GLU A 279 -7.68 -2.72 -13.75
N ILE A 280 -7.55 -1.74 -14.65
CA ILE A 280 -7.68 -0.30 -14.38
C ILE A 280 -8.88 0.27 -15.14
N PRO A 281 -9.89 0.87 -14.46
CA PRO A 281 -11.06 1.45 -15.11
C PRO A 281 -10.81 2.88 -15.66
N TYR A 282 -9.65 3.47 -15.39
CA TYR A 282 -9.31 4.83 -15.77
C TYR A 282 -8.68 4.91 -17.17
N GLN A 283 -9.11 5.90 -17.95
CA GLN A 283 -8.41 6.35 -19.15
C GLN A 283 -7.16 7.16 -18.76
N PHE A 284 -6.29 7.43 -19.72
CA PHE A 284 -5.12 8.27 -19.49
C PHE A 284 -5.53 9.74 -19.42
N SER A 285 -5.48 10.33 -18.22
CA SER A 285 -5.83 11.72 -17.95
C SER A 285 -4.60 12.62 -17.85
N PHE A 286 -4.77 13.91 -18.16
CA PHE A 286 -3.66 14.85 -18.36
C PHE A 286 -4.02 16.26 -17.87
N ILE A 287 -3.01 16.99 -17.42
CA ILE A 287 -3.12 18.39 -16.96
C ILE A 287 -2.65 19.31 -18.08
N PHE A 288 -3.53 20.24 -18.47
CA PHE A 288 -3.27 21.26 -19.49
C PHE A 288 -3.20 22.66 -18.87
N ASP A 289 -2.32 23.50 -19.40
CA ASP A 289 -2.05 24.87 -18.97
C ASP A 289 -1.71 25.72 -20.21
N ASP A 290 -2.40 26.85 -20.42
CA ASP A 290 -2.43 27.64 -21.66
C ASP A 290 -2.63 26.81 -22.97
N GLY A 291 -3.31 25.66 -22.89
CA GLY A 291 -3.44 24.75 -24.03
C GLY A 291 -2.19 23.91 -24.33
N PHE A 292 -1.26 23.77 -23.39
CA PHE A 292 -0.14 22.83 -23.46
C PHE A 292 -0.34 21.70 -22.45
N LEU A 293 -0.09 20.45 -22.83
CA LEU A 293 0.13 19.38 -21.86
C LEU A 293 1.30 19.77 -20.94
N VAL A 294 1.12 19.78 -19.62
CA VAL A 294 2.20 20.05 -18.65
C VAL A 294 2.54 18.84 -17.78
N ALA A 295 1.56 18.01 -17.42
CA ALA A 295 1.79 16.79 -16.63
C ALA A 295 0.74 15.71 -16.94
N PRO A 296 1.04 14.41 -16.72
CA PRO A 296 -0.01 13.41 -16.55
C PRO A 296 -0.82 13.68 -15.27
N VAL A 297 -2.04 13.17 -15.21
CA VAL A 297 -2.76 12.98 -13.94
C VAL A 297 -2.40 11.59 -13.41
N ASP A 298 -1.82 11.51 -12.20
CA ASP A 298 -1.64 10.24 -11.48
C ASP A 298 -3.03 9.58 -11.30
N PRO A 299 -3.23 8.30 -11.65
CA PRO A 299 -4.51 7.64 -11.46
C PRO A 299 -4.85 7.50 -9.97
N PRO A 300 -6.14 7.52 -9.58
CA PRO A 300 -6.54 7.23 -8.21
C PRO A 300 -5.98 5.88 -7.76
N SER A 301 -5.23 5.86 -6.65
CA SER A 301 -4.48 4.65 -6.31
C SER A 301 -5.41 3.50 -5.94
N MET A 302 -5.14 2.36 -6.56
CA MET A 302 -5.85 1.09 -6.32
C MET A 302 -5.22 0.31 -5.17
N PHE A 303 -4.04 0.72 -4.68
CA PHE A 303 -3.41 0.14 -3.51
C PHE A 303 -4.35 0.19 -2.29
N ARG A 304 -4.54 -0.96 -1.64
CA ARG A 304 -5.21 -1.07 -0.34
C ARG A 304 -4.34 -1.87 0.62
N ILE A 305 -4.33 -1.49 1.90
CA ILE A 305 -3.53 -2.17 2.92
C ILE A 305 -3.98 -3.65 3.01
N PRO A 306 -3.08 -4.63 2.81
CA PRO A 306 -3.50 -6.02 2.65
C PRO A 306 -4.25 -6.61 3.84
N ALA A 307 -5.16 -7.55 3.55
CA ALA A 307 -5.90 -8.32 4.56
C ALA A 307 -4.99 -9.20 5.46
N THR A 308 -3.73 -9.46 5.07
CA THR A 308 -2.73 -10.06 5.98
C THR A 308 -2.40 -9.15 7.16
N ILE A 309 -2.50 -7.83 6.98
CA ILE A 309 -2.37 -6.82 8.04
C ILE A 309 -3.75 -6.61 8.67
N LEU A 310 -4.71 -6.03 7.94
CA LEU A 310 -5.98 -5.56 8.51
C LEU A 310 -7.01 -6.65 8.82
N GLY A 311 -6.90 -7.85 8.22
CA GLY A 311 -7.97 -8.85 8.16
C GLY A 311 -8.39 -9.48 9.49
N ASN A 312 -7.69 -9.18 10.60
CA ASN A 312 -8.03 -9.59 11.97
C ASN A 312 -8.39 -8.39 12.88
N GLY A 313 -8.66 -7.19 12.34
CA GLY A 313 -8.86 -5.96 13.12
C GLY A 313 -7.57 -5.43 13.75
N ILE A 314 -7.62 -4.35 14.52
CA ILE A 314 -6.50 -3.90 15.36
C ILE A 314 -6.50 -4.73 16.65
N ASN A 315 -5.34 -5.27 17.02
CA ASN A 315 -5.21 -6.14 18.19
C ASN A 315 -3.84 -6.07 18.89
N SER A 316 -2.96 -5.14 18.50
CA SER A 316 -1.73 -4.83 19.22
C SER A 316 -1.23 -3.43 18.86
N ILE A 317 -0.40 -2.84 19.71
CA ILE A 317 0.19 -1.49 19.53
C ILE A 317 1.02 -1.44 18.24
N GLN A 318 1.90 -2.44 18.05
CA GLN A 318 2.79 -2.50 16.88
C GLN A 318 1.99 -2.62 15.58
N LYS A 319 0.82 -3.27 15.63
CA LYS A 319 -0.12 -3.37 14.52
C LYS A 319 -0.84 -2.06 14.24
N PHE A 320 -1.27 -1.35 15.29
CA PHE A 320 -1.87 -0.02 15.16
C PHE A 320 -0.88 0.97 14.52
N GLN A 321 0.33 1.06 15.07
CA GLN A 321 1.42 1.88 14.53
C GLN A 321 1.75 1.54 13.07
N LEU A 322 1.75 0.24 12.70
CA LEU A 322 1.97 -0.20 11.31
C LEU A 322 0.86 0.30 10.36
N VAL A 323 -0.40 0.29 10.82
CA VAL A 323 -1.52 0.84 10.04
C VAL A 323 -1.42 2.36 9.97
N GLN A 324 -1.16 3.07 11.08
CA GLN A 324 -0.92 4.52 11.08
C GLN A 324 0.16 4.93 10.08
N ARG A 325 1.30 4.22 10.07
CA ARG A 325 2.40 4.49 9.13
C ARG A 325 2.02 4.25 7.68
N LEU A 326 1.30 3.16 7.38
CA LEU A 326 0.83 2.89 6.01
C LEU A 326 -0.22 3.91 5.55
N LEU A 327 -1.09 4.38 6.44
CA LEU A 327 -2.06 5.44 6.16
C LEU A 327 -1.41 6.82 5.95
N LEU A 328 -0.33 7.13 6.67
CA LEU A 328 0.45 8.36 6.46
C LEU A 328 1.20 8.36 5.12
N LEU A 329 1.71 7.19 4.68
CA LEU A 329 2.36 7.04 3.37
C LEU A 329 1.36 6.97 2.22
N HIS A 330 0.19 6.38 2.46
CA HIS A 330 -0.91 6.25 1.51
C HIS A 330 -2.25 6.56 2.20
N PRO A 331 -2.67 7.83 2.22
CA PRO A 331 -4.04 8.20 2.51
C PRO A 331 -5.02 7.39 1.64
N ASP A 332 -6.23 7.18 2.14
CA ASP A 332 -7.32 6.44 1.47
C ASP A 332 -7.08 4.94 1.18
N SER A 333 -5.91 4.40 1.55
CA SER A 333 -5.57 2.98 1.34
C SER A 333 -6.30 2.00 2.28
N LEU A 334 -7.15 2.46 3.19
CA LEU A 334 -7.85 1.63 4.18
C LEU A 334 -8.95 0.74 3.56
N GLY A 335 -9.71 1.28 2.60
CA GLY A 335 -10.95 0.66 2.12
C GLY A 335 -12.10 0.70 3.14
N PRO A 336 -13.14 -0.14 3.00
CA PRO A 336 -14.27 -0.19 3.92
C PRO A 336 -13.83 -0.58 5.34
N VAL A 337 -14.08 0.33 6.29
CA VAL A 337 -13.57 0.27 7.67
C VAL A 337 -14.35 -0.67 8.59
N ASP A 338 -15.58 -0.98 8.23
CA ASP A 338 -16.55 -1.77 9.00
C ASP A 338 -16.03 -3.16 9.40
N VAL A 339 -15.50 -3.92 8.43
CA VAL A 339 -14.88 -5.23 8.68
C VAL A 339 -13.66 -5.15 9.62
N ILE A 340 -12.97 -4.01 9.68
CA ILE A 340 -11.81 -3.78 10.54
C ILE A 340 -12.29 -3.49 11.98
N LEU A 341 -13.31 -2.64 12.12
CA LEU A 341 -13.89 -2.25 13.41
C LEU A 341 -14.57 -3.43 14.11
N SER A 342 -15.53 -4.13 13.49
CA SER A 342 -16.18 -5.31 14.11
C SER A 342 -15.19 -6.44 14.45
N LYS A 343 -14.02 -6.50 13.79
CA LYS A 343 -12.94 -7.43 14.19
C LYS A 343 -12.06 -6.91 15.32
N THR A 344 -11.87 -5.59 15.41
CA THR A 344 -11.22 -4.93 16.57
C THR A 344 -12.06 -5.15 17.82
N PHE A 345 -13.38 -4.91 17.74
CA PHE A 345 -14.35 -5.06 18.83
C PHE A 345 -14.48 -6.50 19.35
N ARG A 346 -14.04 -7.52 18.60
CA ARG A 346 -13.98 -8.92 19.06
C ARG A 346 -12.85 -9.18 20.05
N HIS A 347 -11.71 -8.51 19.91
CA HIS A 347 -10.59 -8.59 20.87
C HIS A 347 -10.89 -7.80 22.15
N LEU A 348 -11.76 -6.80 22.06
CA LEU A 348 -12.21 -5.97 23.18
C LEU A 348 -13.34 -6.60 24.01
N GLN A 349 -13.94 -7.72 23.59
CA GLN A 349 -14.96 -8.42 24.37
C GLN A 349 -14.43 -8.84 25.76
N PRO A 350 -15.26 -8.89 26.82
CA PRO A 350 -14.82 -9.26 28.17
C PRO A 350 -14.04 -10.60 28.26
N ASP A 351 -14.41 -11.60 27.44
CA ASP A 351 -13.71 -12.89 27.39
C ASP A 351 -12.30 -12.83 26.73
N HIS A 352 -12.03 -11.78 25.95
CA HIS A 352 -10.84 -11.66 25.11
C HIS A 352 -9.91 -10.51 25.50
N ILE A 353 -10.41 -9.50 26.22
CA ILE A 353 -9.72 -8.24 26.56
C ILE A 353 -8.35 -8.44 27.22
N HIS A 354 -8.15 -9.52 27.96
CA HIS A 354 -6.85 -9.89 28.54
C HIS A 354 -5.73 -10.13 27.50
N ASN A 355 -6.08 -10.31 26.22
CA ASN A 355 -5.16 -10.45 25.10
C ASN A 355 -4.97 -9.14 24.30
N PHE A 356 -5.68 -8.08 24.67
CA PHE A 356 -5.66 -6.78 24.01
C PHE A 356 -4.96 -5.75 24.91
N PRO A 357 -4.03 -4.92 24.40
CA PRO A 357 -3.26 -3.98 25.21
C PRO A 357 -4.07 -2.70 25.54
N TYR A 358 -5.25 -2.84 26.14
CA TYR A 358 -6.20 -1.74 26.41
C TYR A 358 -5.53 -0.52 27.05
N ARG A 359 -4.66 -0.76 28.04
CA ARG A 359 -4.02 0.31 28.81
C ARG A 359 -3.16 1.23 27.94
N GLU A 360 -2.51 0.69 26.92
CA GLU A 360 -1.58 1.41 26.03
C GLU A 360 -2.22 1.78 24.67
N LEU A 361 -3.38 1.21 24.34
CA LEU A 361 -4.06 1.37 23.07
C LEU A 361 -5.57 1.55 23.27
N PRO A 362 -6.02 2.79 23.57
CA PRO A 362 -7.44 3.07 23.79
C PRO A 362 -8.24 3.05 22.48
N VAL A 363 -9.52 2.72 22.60
CA VAL A 363 -10.49 2.66 21.50
C VAL A 363 -10.71 4.04 20.89
N GLY A 364 -10.69 5.09 21.73
CA GLY A 364 -10.68 6.50 21.35
C GLY A 364 -9.46 6.94 20.52
N SER A 365 -8.35 6.20 20.55
CA SER A 365 -7.24 6.38 19.58
C SER A 365 -7.47 5.63 18.27
N ILE A 366 -8.02 4.41 18.32
CA ILE A 366 -8.22 3.58 17.12
C ILE A 366 -9.30 4.16 16.21
N ILE A 367 -10.47 4.50 16.76
CA ILE A 367 -11.65 4.86 15.94
C ILE A 367 -11.39 6.12 15.09
N PRO A 368 -10.95 7.27 15.63
CA PRO A 368 -10.67 8.47 14.83
C PRO A 368 -9.61 8.25 13.76
N GLN A 369 -8.55 7.47 14.07
CA GLN A 369 -7.47 7.18 13.14
C GLN A 369 -7.94 6.41 11.91
N LEU A 370 -8.86 5.45 12.08
CA LEU A 370 -9.43 4.69 10.97
C LEU A 370 -10.49 5.52 10.21
N LEU A 371 -11.40 6.19 10.92
CA LEU A 371 -12.48 6.98 10.30
C LEU A 371 -11.96 8.17 9.48
N SER A 372 -10.92 8.87 9.95
CA SER A 372 -10.30 10.00 9.25
C SER A 372 -9.69 9.62 7.89
N HIS A 373 -9.32 8.35 7.68
CA HIS A 373 -8.74 7.84 6.44
C HIS A 373 -9.73 6.94 5.67
N THR A 374 -11.02 7.00 6.01
CA THR A 374 -12.09 6.25 5.36
C THR A 374 -12.81 7.12 4.32
N GLN A 375 -12.57 6.86 3.03
CA GLN A 375 -13.36 7.50 1.96
C GLN A 375 -14.83 7.08 2.03
N THR A 376 -15.11 5.77 2.14
CA THR A 376 -16.47 5.20 2.09
C THR A 376 -16.71 4.17 3.19
N THR A 377 -17.91 4.17 3.73
CA THR A 377 -18.43 3.10 4.61
C THR A 377 -18.96 1.94 3.78
N GLY A 378 -18.80 0.70 4.27
CA GLY A 378 -19.54 -0.45 3.76
C GLY A 378 -21.01 -0.41 4.19
N PRO A 379 -21.89 -1.19 3.53
CA PRO A 379 -23.34 -1.17 3.80
C PRO A 379 -23.70 -1.60 5.22
N CYS A 380 -22.85 -2.41 5.88
CA CYS A 380 -23.04 -2.90 7.24
C CYS A 380 -22.47 -1.96 8.32
N PHE A 381 -22.15 -0.70 8.03
CA PHE A 381 -21.59 0.21 9.05
C PHE A 381 -22.55 0.45 10.23
N GLY A 382 -23.87 0.38 10.03
CA GLY A 382 -24.84 0.40 11.12
C GLY A 382 -24.70 -0.79 12.09
N ASP A 383 -24.39 -1.98 11.58
CA ASP A 383 -24.14 -3.17 12.41
C ASP A 383 -22.90 -2.99 13.29
N VAL A 384 -21.91 -2.21 12.84
CA VAL A 384 -20.69 -1.90 13.60
C VAL A 384 -20.99 -1.01 14.82
N ILE A 385 -21.91 -0.06 14.67
CA ILE A 385 -22.39 0.79 15.79
C ILE A 385 -23.17 -0.08 16.79
N ILE A 386 -23.99 -1.00 16.29
CA ILE A 386 -24.75 -1.96 17.10
C ILE A 386 -23.83 -2.96 17.85
N ASP A 387 -22.78 -3.46 17.21
CA ASP A 387 -21.72 -4.26 17.84
C ASP A 387 -21.02 -3.46 18.96
N MET A 388 -20.74 -2.16 18.73
CA MET A 388 -20.14 -1.28 19.73
C MET A 388 -21.07 -1.02 20.92
N PHE A 389 -22.38 -0.83 20.68
CA PHE A 389 -23.38 -0.68 21.73
C PHE A 389 -23.46 -1.92 22.64
N ARG A 390 -23.47 -3.12 22.05
CA ARG A 390 -23.46 -4.39 22.78
C ARG A 390 -22.16 -4.59 23.56
N LEU A 391 -21.02 -4.21 22.99
CA LEU A 391 -19.72 -4.22 23.65
C LEU A 391 -19.73 -3.29 24.88
N PHE A 392 -20.10 -2.01 24.71
CA PHE A 392 -20.23 -1.05 25.81
C PHE A 392 -21.16 -1.56 26.92
N ASP A 393 -22.36 -2.01 26.55
CA ASP A 393 -23.35 -2.52 27.49
C ASP A 393 -22.85 -3.73 28.30
N SER A 394 -22.07 -4.63 27.68
CA SER A 394 -21.46 -5.76 28.39
C SER A 394 -20.53 -5.32 29.52
N TYR A 395 -19.77 -4.23 29.34
CA TYR A 395 -18.91 -3.67 30.37
C TYR A 395 -19.67 -2.95 31.48
N THR A 396 -20.83 -2.36 31.20
CA THR A 396 -21.69 -1.77 32.25
C THR A 396 -22.31 -2.81 33.21
N LYS A 397 -22.18 -4.11 32.90
CA LYS A 397 -22.82 -5.23 33.61
C LYS A 397 -21.83 -6.11 34.38
N ILE A 398 -20.55 -5.76 34.41
CA ILE A 398 -19.47 -6.47 35.13
C ILE A 398 -18.63 -5.49 35.97
N ASP A 399 -17.84 -6.01 36.91
CA ASP A 399 -16.81 -5.20 37.56
C ASP A 399 -15.65 -4.95 36.58
N TYR A 400 -15.70 -3.79 35.93
CA TYR A 400 -14.69 -3.36 34.97
C TYR A 400 -13.47 -2.70 35.62
N SER A 401 -13.43 -2.53 36.95
CA SER A 401 -12.27 -1.94 37.64
C SER A 401 -11.02 -2.82 37.53
N ILE A 402 -11.21 -4.14 37.37
CA ILE A 402 -10.15 -5.14 37.23
C ILE A 402 -9.22 -4.91 36.02
N TYR A 403 -9.71 -4.20 35.00
CA TYR A 403 -8.92 -3.87 33.81
C TYR A 403 -8.01 -2.65 34.03
N GLY A 404 -8.38 -1.75 34.94
CA GLY A 404 -7.71 -0.48 35.20
C GLY A 404 -7.87 0.54 34.06
N ASP A 405 -7.28 1.72 34.26
CA ASP A 405 -7.39 2.85 33.34
C ASP A 405 -6.40 2.74 32.17
N ASN A 406 -6.66 3.50 31.10
CA ASN A 406 -5.77 3.63 29.94
C ASN A 406 -4.81 4.83 30.06
N VAL A 407 -3.92 5.00 29.06
CA VAL A 407 -2.97 6.12 28.94
C VAL A 407 -3.62 7.52 28.95
N ASP A 408 -4.89 7.63 28.56
CA ASP A 408 -5.66 8.88 28.58
C ASP A 408 -6.38 9.11 29.93
N GLY A 409 -6.28 8.15 30.86
CA GLY A 409 -6.92 8.18 32.19
C GLY A 409 -8.37 7.70 32.21
N ASP A 410 -8.87 7.09 31.13
CA ASP A 410 -10.24 6.56 31.08
C ASP A 410 -10.32 5.09 31.53
N THR A 411 -11.38 4.78 32.28
CA THR A 411 -11.89 3.42 32.43
C THR A 411 -12.46 2.90 31.10
N ILE A 412 -12.50 1.57 30.92
CA ILE A 412 -12.97 0.96 29.66
C ILE A 412 -14.43 1.34 29.31
N VAL A 413 -15.29 1.63 30.30
CA VAL A 413 -16.65 2.14 30.05
C VAL A 413 -16.62 3.56 29.48
N GLN A 414 -15.74 4.43 29.96
CA GLN A 414 -15.59 5.80 29.44
C GLN A 414 -15.02 5.80 28.02
N ASP A 415 -13.97 5.02 27.75
CA ASP A 415 -13.36 4.90 26.42
C ASP A 415 -14.33 4.28 25.39
N LEU A 416 -15.05 3.22 25.76
CA LEU A 416 -16.11 2.65 24.91
C LEU A 416 -17.27 3.64 24.68
N SER A 417 -17.64 4.46 25.67
CA SER A 417 -18.65 5.52 25.51
C SER A 417 -18.20 6.59 24.50
N LYS A 418 -16.94 7.06 24.60
CA LYS A 418 -16.32 7.95 23.60
C LYS A 418 -16.34 7.29 22.22
N GLY A 419 -16.02 6.00 22.12
CA GLY A 419 -16.11 5.24 20.88
C GLY A 419 -17.52 5.18 20.28
N CYS A 420 -18.56 4.95 21.09
CA CYS A 420 -19.96 5.02 20.65
C CYS A 420 -20.31 6.40 20.07
N PHE A 421 -19.96 7.48 20.78
CA PHE A 421 -20.18 8.86 20.34
C PHE A 421 -19.45 9.17 19.02
N LEU A 422 -18.19 8.74 18.87
CA LEU A 422 -17.38 8.97 17.67
C LEU A 422 -17.95 8.26 16.43
N LEU A 423 -18.45 7.03 16.56
CA LEU A 423 -19.08 6.30 15.46
C LEU A 423 -20.41 6.94 15.04
N LEU A 424 -21.24 7.32 16.01
CA LEU A 424 -22.51 8.02 15.76
C LEU A 424 -22.27 9.38 15.10
N ALA A 425 -21.37 10.20 15.64
CA ALA A 425 -21.02 11.50 15.06
C ALA A 425 -20.54 11.38 13.61
N PHE A 426 -19.69 10.40 13.31
CA PHE A 426 -19.27 10.12 11.94
C PHE A 426 -20.43 9.68 11.04
N TYR A 427 -21.32 8.80 11.51
CA TYR A 427 -22.47 8.33 10.74
C TYR A 427 -23.46 9.45 10.42
N PHE A 428 -23.92 10.19 11.44
CA PHE A 428 -24.85 11.31 11.28
C PHE A 428 -24.25 12.50 10.52
N THR A 429 -22.91 12.65 10.47
CA THR A 429 -22.25 13.67 9.64
C THR A 429 -22.07 13.23 8.18
N ARG A 430 -21.94 11.91 7.91
CA ARG A 430 -21.68 11.38 6.56
C ARG A 430 -22.93 11.01 5.76
N HIS A 431 -24.06 10.75 6.41
CA HIS A 431 -25.28 10.27 5.76
C HIS A 431 -26.43 11.30 5.91
N THR A 432 -27.09 11.65 4.80
CA THR A 432 -28.16 12.67 4.77
C THR A 432 -29.54 12.13 5.10
N ASN A 433 -29.81 10.86 4.78
CA ASN A 433 -31.02 10.13 5.17
C ASN A 433 -30.60 9.01 6.14
N VAL A 434 -30.39 9.36 7.40
CA VAL A 434 -30.07 8.39 8.46
C VAL A 434 -31.33 7.63 8.87
N ASP A 435 -31.24 6.29 8.89
CA ASP A 435 -32.16 5.46 9.66
C ASP A 435 -31.56 5.23 11.05
N SER A 436 -32.17 5.86 12.07
CA SER A 436 -31.78 5.75 13.47
C SER A 436 -32.50 4.61 14.21
N ARG A 437 -33.59 4.09 13.63
CA ARG A 437 -34.49 3.11 14.24
C ARG A 437 -33.76 1.85 14.71
N PRO A 438 -32.74 1.30 14.00
CA PRO A 438 -31.94 0.18 14.49
C PRO A 438 -31.18 0.50 15.79
N PHE A 439 -30.60 1.69 15.90
CA PHE A 439 -29.82 2.11 17.07
C PHE A 439 -30.72 2.33 18.28
N TRP A 440 -31.84 3.04 18.09
CA TRP A 440 -32.86 3.23 19.14
C TRP A 440 -33.45 1.91 19.61
N THR A 441 -33.77 0.99 18.68
CA THR A 441 -34.29 -0.34 19.00
C THR A 441 -33.29 -1.15 19.84
N GLU A 442 -32.01 -1.18 19.48
CA GLU A 442 -31.01 -1.92 20.26
C GLU A 442 -30.72 -1.25 21.61
N ALA A 443 -30.60 0.09 21.69
CA ALA A 443 -30.34 0.79 22.95
C ALA A 443 -31.47 0.59 24.00
N ILE A 444 -32.73 0.63 23.56
CA ILE A 444 -33.90 0.36 24.42
C ILE A 444 -33.94 -1.12 24.82
N LYS A 445 -33.67 -2.05 23.89
CA LYS A 445 -33.58 -3.50 24.13
C LYS A 445 -32.49 -3.88 25.14
N LEU A 446 -31.33 -3.21 25.11
CA LEU A 446 -30.24 -3.39 26.08
C LEU A 446 -30.57 -2.79 27.46
N ARG A 447 -31.62 -1.95 27.53
CA ARG A 447 -32.07 -1.17 28.71
C ARG A 447 -31.00 -0.22 29.26
N ASN A 448 -30.15 0.30 28.37
CA ASN A 448 -28.96 1.07 28.74
C ASN A 448 -29.19 2.59 28.63
N ILE A 449 -29.39 3.24 29.77
CA ILE A 449 -29.73 4.68 29.84
C ILE A 449 -28.62 5.56 29.23
N GLN A 450 -27.34 5.18 29.40
CA GLN A 450 -26.22 5.96 28.87
C GLN A 450 -26.17 5.92 27.34
N LEU A 451 -26.49 4.78 26.71
CA LEU A 451 -26.66 4.71 25.24
C LEU A 451 -27.83 5.57 24.75
N THR A 452 -28.98 5.58 25.44
CA THR A 452 -30.11 6.44 25.06
C THR A 452 -29.80 7.93 25.23
N GLN A 453 -29.00 8.30 26.23
CA GLN A 453 -28.50 9.67 26.39
C GLN A 453 -27.56 10.07 25.24
N VAL A 454 -26.60 9.22 24.88
CA VAL A 454 -25.69 9.48 23.74
C VAL A 454 -26.46 9.54 22.41
N LEU A 455 -27.46 8.70 22.17
CA LEU A 455 -28.32 8.82 20.98
C LEU A 455 -29.08 10.15 20.93
N SER A 456 -29.61 10.60 22.07
CA SER A 456 -30.40 11.83 22.17
C SER A 456 -29.62 13.11 21.78
N THR A 457 -28.28 13.08 21.76
CA THR A 457 -27.46 14.22 21.29
C THR A 457 -27.40 14.33 19.77
N PHE A 458 -27.73 13.27 19.02
CA PHE A 458 -27.78 13.25 17.56
C PHE A 458 -29.23 13.31 17.05
N GLU A 459 -30.14 12.59 17.72
CA GLU A 459 -31.55 12.57 17.37
C GLU A 459 -32.39 12.48 18.66
N PRO A 460 -33.16 13.53 19.04
CA PRO A 460 -33.66 13.67 20.40
C PRO A 460 -34.85 12.76 20.77
N ASN A 461 -35.56 12.17 19.80
CA ASN A 461 -36.80 11.43 20.04
C ASN A 461 -36.81 10.10 19.25
N PRO A 462 -36.90 8.91 19.91
CA PRO A 462 -37.22 7.67 19.22
C PRO A 462 -38.67 7.67 18.70
N GLU A 463 -38.93 6.88 17.65
CA GLU A 463 -40.28 6.67 17.16
C GLU A 463 -41.18 6.00 18.24
N TYR A 464 -42.44 6.46 18.31
CA TYR A 464 -43.37 6.14 19.40
C TYR A 464 -43.66 4.63 19.56
N ASP A 465 -43.64 3.87 18.47
CA ASP A 465 -43.89 2.44 18.50
C ASP A 465 -42.70 1.65 19.07
N ILE A 466 -41.46 2.14 18.93
CA ILE A 466 -40.27 1.54 19.56
C ILE A 466 -40.44 1.57 21.09
N LEU A 467 -40.82 2.73 21.64
CA LEU A 467 -41.12 2.89 23.06
C LEU A 467 -42.28 1.97 23.49
N HIS A 468 -43.37 1.93 22.73
CA HIS A 468 -44.56 1.18 23.11
C HIS A 468 -44.38 -0.36 23.05
N ASN A 469 -43.50 -0.87 22.19
CA ASN A 469 -43.24 -2.30 22.06
C ASN A 469 -42.50 -2.90 23.27
N PHE A 470 -41.53 -2.18 23.86
CA PHE A 470 -40.75 -2.68 25.01
C PHE A 470 -41.44 -2.53 26.38
N HIS A 471 -42.55 -1.80 26.47
CA HIS A 471 -43.36 -1.69 27.69
C HIS A 471 -44.27 -2.90 27.97
N ARG A 472 -44.22 -3.96 27.15
CA ARG A 472 -45.05 -5.18 27.28
C ARG A 472 -44.27 -6.47 27.63
N THR A 473 -43.00 -6.34 28.03
CA THR A 473 -42.09 -7.46 28.36
C THR A 473 -41.17 -7.13 29.53
#